data_AF-A0A0A2TQC2-F1
#
_entry.id   AF-A0A0A2TQC2-F1
#
_cell.length_a   1.000
_cell.length_b   1.000
_cell.length_c   1.000
_cell.angle_alpha   90.00
_cell.angle_beta   90.00
_cell.angle_gamma   90.00
#
_symmetry.space_group_name_H-M   'P 1'
#
loop_
_entity.id
_entity.type
_entity.pdbx_description
1 polymer ?
#
loop_
_entity_poly.entity_id
_entity_poly.type
_entity_poly.pdbx_seq_one_letter_code
_entity_poly.pdbx_strand_id
1 'polypeptide(L)'
;MRQTTAKEKRELQLIQEASKLQMKIDVSVYPFINEEHPAHRTLQNHMIKKADLGDYSLIESVNEKVTKLTKERVKVMNELNELRRKKGND
;
A
#
# COMPACT_ATOMS: atom_id res chain seq x y z
N MET A 1 -25.57 -8.41 -23.96
CA MET A 1 -24.45 -8.10 -23.03
C MET A 1 -24.43 -6.60 -22.83
N ARG A 2 -24.50 -6.08 -21.60
CA ARG A 2 -24.31 -4.64 -21.36
C ARG A 2 -22.84 -4.31 -21.56
N GLN A 3 -22.53 -3.41 -22.49
CA GLN A 3 -21.18 -2.89 -22.66
C GLN A 3 -20.84 -2.02 -21.44
N THR A 4 -19.64 -2.21 -20.89
CA THR A 4 -19.11 -1.35 -19.83
C THR A 4 -18.85 0.03 -20.40
N THR A 5 -19.37 1.06 -19.74
CA THR A 5 -19.12 2.45 -20.11
C THR A 5 -17.65 2.80 -19.88
N ALA A 6 -17.14 3.81 -20.60
CA ALA A 6 -15.77 4.31 -20.38
C ALA A 6 -15.51 4.70 -18.91
N LYS A 7 -16.55 5.20 -18.22
CA LYS A 7 -16.55 5.54 -16.80
C LYS A 7 -16.38 4.29 -15.91
N GLU A 8 -17.18 3.25 -16.13
CA GLU A 8 -17.05 1.99 -15.37
C GLU A 8 -15.69 1.32 -15.59
N LYS A 9 -15.14 1.41 -16.81
CA LYS A 9 -13.79 0.93 -17.10
C LYS A 9 -12.73 1.71 -16.31
N ARG A 10 -12.85 3.05 -16.21
CA ARG A 10 -11.93 3.87 -15.41
C ARG A 10 -12.06 3.57 -13.91
N GLU A 11 -13.27 3.39 -13.41
CA GLU A 11 -13.51 3.00 -12.01
C GLU A 11 -12.81 1.67 -11.67
N LEU A 12 -12.99 0.64 -12.50
CA LEU A 12 -12.33 -0.65 -12.31
C LEU A 12 -10.79 -0.53 -12.32
N GLN A 13 -10.24 0.32 -13.20
CA GLN A 13 -8.80 0.57 -13.25
C GLN A 13 -8.29 1.20 -11.94
N LEU A 14 -8.97 2.22 -11.42
CA LEU A 14 -8.58 2.89 -10.17
C LEU A 14 -8.67 1.95 -8.97
N ILE A 15 -9.68 1.09 -8.91
CA ILE A 15 -9.79 0.06 -7.88
C ILE A 15 -8.60 -0.91 -7.97
N GLN A 16 -8.29 -1.40 -9.18
CA GLN A 16 -7.16 -2.30 -9.39
C GLN A 16 -5.82 -1.64 -9.01
N GLU A 17 -5.65 -0.36 -9.32
CA GLU A 17 -4.45 0.40 -8.96
C GLU A 17 -4.31 0.57 -7.44
N ALA A 18 -5.39 0.96 -6.75
CA ALA A 18 -5.40 1.09 -5.30
C ALA A 18 -5.13 -0.25 -4.59
N SER A 19 -5.69 -1.36 -5.10
CA SER A 19 -5.44 -2.70 -4.57
C SER A 19 -3.99 -3.16 -4.79
N LYS A 20 -3.40 -2.86 -5.95
CA LYS A 20 -1.97 -3.14 -6.21
C LYS A 20 -1.07 -2.36 -5.26
N LEU A 21 -1.40 -1.11 -4.99
CA LEU A 21 -0.66 -0.29 -4.02
C LEU A 21 -0.80 -0.85 -2.60
N GLN A 22 -1.99 -1.29 -2.20
CA GLN A 22 -2.20 -1.95 -0.90
C GLN A 22 -1.37 -3.23 -0.78
N MET A 23 -1.38 -4.12 -1.79
CA MET A 23 -0.53 -5.32 -1.77
C MET A 23 0.96 -4.98 -1.61
N LYS A 24 1.44 -3.91 -2.25
CA LYS A 24 2.84 -3.48 -2.10
C LYS A 24 3.16 -2.99 -0.69
N ILE A 25 2.21 -2.31 -0.04
CA ILE A 25 2.33 -1.89 1.37
C ILE A 25 2.40 -3.12 2.24
N ASP A 26 1.42 -4.04 2.09
CA ASP A 26 1.32 -5.24 2.91
C ASP A 26 2.57 -6.10 2.78
N VAL A 27 3.06 -6.36 1.57
CA VAL A 27 4.30 -7.12 1.34
C VAL A 27 5.52 -6.44 1.96
N SER A 28 5.54 -5.10 2.04
CA SER A 28 6.67 -4.38 2.64
C SER A 28 6.66 -4.46 4.17
N VAL A 29 5.49 -4.58 4.80
CA VAL A 29 5.31 -4.58 6.25
C VAL A 29 5.20 -6.00 6.83
N TYR A 30 4.62 -6.94 6.08
CA TYR A 30 4.28 -8.29 6.51
C TYR A 30 5.44 -9.04 7.17
N PRO A 31 6.68 -9.01 6.65
CA PRO A 31 7.81 -9.67 7.30
C PRO A 31 8.12 -9.13 8.70
N PHE A 32 7.76 -7.87 8.99
CA PHE A 32 8.06 -7.20 10.24
C PHE A 32 6.98 -7.36 11.30
N ILE A 33 5.73 -7.63 10.90
CA ILE A 33 4.58 -7.68 11.82
C ILE A 33 3.96 -9.08 11.98
N ASN A 34 4.25 -10.01 11.08
CA ASN A 34 3.69 -11.36 11.15
C ASN A 34 4.73 -12.38 11.63
N GLU A 35 4.51 -12.94 12.81
CA GLU A 35 5.35 -13.96 13.43
C GLU A 35 5.48 -15.24 12.60
N GLU A 36 4.46 -15.58 11.83
CA GLU A 36 4.44 -16.77 10.95
C GLU A 36 5.26 -16.56 9.66
N HIS A 37 5.71 -15.33 9.36
CA HIS A 37 6.50 -15.10 8.17
C HIS A 37 7.91 -15.71 8.35
N PRO A 38 8.44 -16.51 7.38
CA PRO A 38 9.73 -17.20 7.54
C PRO A 38 10.91 -16.28 7.88
N ALA A 39 10.87 -15.03 7.40
CA ALA A 39 11.91 -14.04 7.68
C ALA A 39 11.70 -13.24 8.98
N HIS A 40 10.55 -13.37 9.66
CA HIS A 40 10.18 -12.50 10.78
C HIS A 40 11.22 -12.52 11.90
N ARG A 41 11.55 -13.72 12.39
CA ARG A 41 12.53 -13.88 13.48
C ARG A 41 13.91 -13.32 13.11
N THR A 42 14.36 -13.55 11.87
CA THR A 42 15.63 -13.03 11.38
C THR A 42 15.62 -11.50 11.31
N LEU A 43 14.55 -10.91 10.80
CA LEU A 43 14.39 -9.45 10.73
C LEU A 43 14.30 -8.82 12.11
N GLN A 44 13.54 -9.42 13.03
CA GLN A 44 13.42 -8.96 14.41
C GLN A 44 14.78 -8.95 15.11
N ASN A 45 15.53 -10.05 15.03
CA ASN A 45 16.87 -10.13 15.59
C ASN A 45 17.83 -9.11 14.96
N HIS A 46 17.73 -8.90 13.64
CA HIS A 46 18.53 -7.90 12.94
C HIS A 46 18.20 -6.48 13.40
N MET A 47 16.92 -6.15 13.54
CA MET A 47 16.46 -4.85 14.03
C MET A 47 16.92 -4.58 15.46
N ILE A 48 16.81 -5.57 16.36
CA ILE A 48 17.31 -5.44 17.75
C ILE A 48 18.81 -5.16 17.75
N LYS A 49 19.60 -5.97 17.04
CA LYS A 49 21.06 -5.79 16.96
C LYS A 49 21.45 -4.42 16.38
N LYS A 50 20.72 -3.93 15.39
CA LYS A 50 20.96 -2.62 14.79
C LYS A 50 20.57 -1.49 15.73
N ALA A 51 19.43 -1.60 16.42
CA ALA A 51 18.98 -0.65 17.42
C ALA A 51 19.94 -0.55 18.62
N ASP A 52 20.52 -1.67 19.07
CA ASP A 52 21.55 -1.69 20.12
C ASP A 52 22.81 -0.89 19.72
N LEU A 53 23.05 -0.74 18.41
CA LEU A 53 24.13 0.07 17.85
C LEU A 53 23.69 1.50 17.49
N GLY A 54 22.45 1.87 17.80
CA GLY A 54 21.85 3.16 17.43
C GLY A 54 21.52 3.31 15.94
N ASP A 55 21.53 2.22 15.17
CA ASP A 55 21.23 2.20 13.74
C ASP A 55 19.75 1.82 13.51
N TYR A 56 18.94 2.81 13.12
CA TYR A 56 17.51 2.62 12.81
C TYR A 56 17.20 2.67 11.31
N SER A 57 18.24 2.69 10.46
CA SER A 57 18.12 2.92 9.01
C SER A 57 17.19 1.93 8.30
N LEU A 58 17.14 0.67 8.75
CA LEU A 58 16.23 -0.33 8.19
C LEU A 58 14.75 0.04 8.44
N ILE A 59 14.42 0.46 9.66
CA ILE A 59 13.05 0.84 10.05
C ILE A 59 12.65 2.11 9.30
N GLU A 60 13.56 3.09 9.23
CA GLU A 60 13.36 4.32 8.47
C GLU A 60 13.10 4.03 6.99
N SER A 61 13.92 3.20 6.35
CA SER A 61 13.76 2.82 4.95
C SER A 61 12.41 2.15 4.65
N VAL A 62 11.95 1.26 5.54
CA VAL A 62 10.63 0.62 5.41
C VAL A 62 9.51 1.65 5.57
N ASN A 63 9.60 2.53 6.57
CA ASN A 63 8.62 3.58 6.82
C ASN A 63 8.52 4.58 5.66
N GLU A 64 9.65 4.99 5.08
CA GLU A 64 9.66 5.86 3.90
C GLU A 64 8.96 5.22 2.70
N LYS A 65 9.26 3.93 2.45
CA LYS A 65 8.64 3.17 1.36
C LYS A 65 7.12 3.05 1.55
N VAL A 66 6.68 2.67 2.75
CA VAL A 66 5.25 2.56 3.09
C VAL A 66 4.55 3.91 2.99
N THR A 67 5.18 4.97 3.48
CA THR A 67 4.66 6.34 3.39
C THR A 67 4.45 6.76 1.94
N LYS A 68 5.43 6.51 1.07
CA LYS A 68 5.33 6.83 -0.36
C LYS A 68 4.18 6.09 -1.03
N LEU A 69 4.09 4.77 -0.84
CA LEU A 69 3.02 3.95 -1.40
C LEU A 69 1.64 4.38 -0.87
N THR A 70 1.56 4.74 0.40
CA THR A 70 0.31 5.22 1.02
C THR A 70 -0.14 6.54 0.40
N LYS A 71 0.78 7.49 0.18
CA LYS A 71 0.49 8.75 -0.51
C LYS A 71 -0.01 8.51 -1.93
N GLU A 72 0.61 7.60 -2.68
CA GLU A 72 0.16 7.22 -4.02
C GLU A 72 -1.25 6.61 -3.97
N ARG A 73 -1.51 5.70 -3.04
CA ARG A 73 -2.82 5.06 -2.87
C ARG A 73 -3.91 6.08 -2.54
N VAL A 74 -3.63 7.03 -1.66
CA VAL A 74 -4.57 8.12 -1.31
C VAL A 74 -4.93 8.95 -2.54
N LYS A 75 -3.97 9.28 -3.40
CA LYS A 75 -4.25 10.01 -4.65
C LYS A 75 -5.21 9.24 -5.56
N VAL A 76 -4.98 7.94 -5.76
CA VAL A 76 -5.84 7.07 -6.57
C VAL A 76 -7.24 6.96 -5.97
N MET A 77 -7.34 6.80 -4.64
CA MET A 77 -8.63 6.74 -3.95
C MET A 77 -9.40 8.07 -4.03
N ASN A 78 -8.70 9.20 -4.00
CA ASN A 78 -9.32 10.51 -4.20
C ASN A 78 -9.87 10.65 -5.62
N GLU A 79 -9.12 10.23 -6.65
CA GLU A 79 -9.62 10.23 -8.03
C GLU A 79 -10.86 9.33 -8.18
N LEU A 80 -10.84 8.15 -7.56
CA LEU A 80 -12.00 7.23 -7.54
C LEU A 80 -13.22 7.89 -6.88
N ASN A 81 -13.04 8.59 -5.76
CA ASN A 81 -14.11 9.28 -5.07
C ASN A 81 -14.70 10.41 -5.92
N GLU A 82 -13.87 11.20 -6.61
CA GLU A 82 -14.33 12.23 -7.53
C GLU A 82 -15.10 11.65 -8.72
N LEU A 83 -14.64 10.53 -9.28
CA LEU A 83 -15.33 9.83 -10.37
C LEU A 83 -16.73 9.35 -9.94
N ARG A 84 -16.86 8.89 -8.69
CA ARG A 84 -18.13 8.45 -8.09
C ARG A 84 -19.05 9.61 -7.74
N ARG A 85 -18.54 10.75 -7.26
CA ARG A 85 -19.36 11.94 -6.98
C ARG A 85 -20.05 12.47 -8.24
N LYS A 86 -19.37 12.45 -9.39
CA LYS A 86 -19.96 12.74 -10.70
C LYS A 86 -21.04 11.75 -11.15
N LYS A 87 -21.43 10.76 -10.34
CA LYS A 87 -22.53 9.81 -10.62
C LYS A 87 -23.83 10.20 -9.92
N GLY A 88 -23.79 11.09 -8.92
CA GLY A 88 -24.96 11.47 -8.12
C GLY A 88 -25.68 12.75 -8.54
N ASN A 89 -25.23 13.40 -9.64
CA ASN A 89 -25.77 14.67 -10.15
C ASN A 89 -26.46 14.54 -11.53
N ASP A 90 -26.66 13.31 -12.02
CA ASP A 90 -27.42 12.99 -13.24
C ASP A 90 -28.64 12.15 -12.85
#